data_AF-A0AAE0KQZ2-F1
#
_entry.id   AF-A0AAE0KQZ2-F1
#
_cell.length_a   1.000
_cell.length_b   1.000
_cell.length_c   1.000
_cell.angle_alpha   90.00
_cell.angle_beta   90.00
_cell.angle_gamma   90.00
#
_symmetry.space_group_name_H-M   'P 1'
#
loop_
_entity.id
_entity.type
_entity.pdbx_description
1 polymer ?
#
loop_
_entity_poly.entity_id
_entity_poly.type
_entity_poly.pdbx_seq_one_letter_code
_entity_poly.pdbx_strand_id
1 'polypeptide(L)'
;MAEPQVEYRNDNTEVNNFFDALYFSTITLTTVGFGDITPKTTIARLVTSCSVLLGVLLIPAQLTSLAASLMQVVDEPTEYNLQPCKKCNLSRHDIDARFCKVCGSMLDA
;
A
#
# COMPACT_ATOMS: atom_id res chain seq x y z
N MET A 1 22.35 -16.36 47.99
CA MET A 1 22.62 -15.46 46.84
C MET A 1 22.87 -16.38 45.65
N ALA A 2 21.81 -16.70 44.91
CA ALA A 2 21.88 -17.60 43.77
C ALA A 2 22.40 -16.83 42.56
N GLU A 3 23.48 -17.31 41.95
CA GLU A 3 23.98 -16.78 40.70
C GLU A 3 22.95 -17.04 39.58
N PRO A 4 22.55 -16.02 38.81
CA PRO A 4 21.69 -16.24 37.65
C PRO A 4 22.48 -17.06 36.62
N GLN A 5 21.96 -18.25 36.32
CA GLN A 5 22.48 -19.10 35.24
C GLN A 5 22.28 -18.33 33.92
N VAL A 6 23.33 -17.69 33.42
CA VAL A 6 23.34 -17.14 32.06
C VAL A 6 23.41 -18.34 31.13
N GLU A 7 22.25 -18.83 30.72
CA GLU A 7 22.09 -19.85 29.67
C GLU A 7 22.78 -19.32 28.41
N TYR A 8 24.01 -19.77 28.15
CA TYR A 8 24.72 -19.47 26.91
C TYR A 8 24.12 -20.35 25.82
N ARG A 9 22.92 -19.98 25.34
CA ARG A 9 22.18 -20.70 24.31
C ARG A 9 22.94 -20.59 22.98
N ASN A 10 23.87 -21.51 22.79
CA ASN A 10 24.51 -21.85 21.52
C ASN A 10 23.53 -22.66 20.65
N ASP A 11 22.38 -22.06 20.33
CA ASP A 11 21.44 -22.66 19.41
C ASP A 11 21.89 -22.29 17.99
N ASN A 12 22.47 -23.27 17.30
CA ASN A 12 23.10 -23.10 15.99
C ASN A 12 22.06 -23.01 14.86
N THR A 13 20.78 -22.82 15.20
CA THR A 13 19.67 -22.74 14.26
C THR A 13 18.56 -21.87 14.88
N GLU A 14 18.59 -20.56 14.60
CA GLU A 14 17.47 -19.66 14.99
C GLU A 14 16.20 -19.94 14.16
N VAL A 15 16.34 -20.69 13.07
CA VAL A 15 15.25 -21.15 12.21
C VAL A 15 15.11 -22.66 12.43
N ASN A 16 14.12 -23.06 13.22
CA ASN A 16 13.89 -24.47 13.56
C ASN A 16 12.79 -25.08 12.70
N ASN A 17 11.82 -24.26 12.28
CA ASN A 17 10.69 -24.69 11.45
C ASN A 17 10.47 -23.76 10.25
N PHE A 18 9.68 -24.23 9.29
CA PHE A 18 9.25 -23.43 8.12
C PHE A 18 8.63 -22.09 8.54
N PHE A 19 7.84 -22.08 9.61
CA PHE A 19 7.18 -20.86 10.10
C PHE A 19 8.18 -19.81 10.61
N ASP A 20 9.32 -20.22 11.18
CA ASP A 20 10.37 -19.29 11.61
C ASP A 20 11.03 -18.63 10.39
N ALA A 21 11.26 -19.40 9.32
CA ALA A 21 11.80 -18.91 8.07
C ALA A 21 10.83 -17.93 7.36
N LEU A 22 9.53 -18.25 7.38
CA LEU A 22 8.48 -17.40 6.84
C LEU A 22 8.34 -16.11 7.64
N TYR A 23 8.38 -16.20 8.97
CA TYR A 23 8.38 -15.04 9.85
C TYR A 23 9.59 -14.14 9.56
N PHE A 24 10.81 -14.69 9.56
CA PHE A 24 12.04 -13.95 9.25
C PHE A 24 11.96 -13.27 7.88
N SER A 25 11.51 -13.99 6.85
CA SER A 25 11.35 -13.45 5.51
C SER A 25 10.32 -12.32 5.47
N THR A 26 9.20 -12.47 6.17
CA THR A 26 8.13 -11.46 6.22
C THR A 26 8.62 -10.17 6.87
N ILE A 27 9.18 -10.24 8.08
CA ILE A 27 9.65 -9.04 8.81
C ILE A 27 10.82 -8.35 8.11
N THR A 28 11.62 -9.09 7.37
CA THR A 28 12.74 -8.56 6.58
C THR A 28 12.24 -7.89 5.31
N LEU A 29 11.29 -8.51 4.61
CA LEU A 29 10.70 -7.98 3.37
C LEU A 29 9.84 -6.74 3.63
N THR A 30 9.13 -6.71 4.75
CA THR A 30 8.35 -5.54 5.20
C THR A 30 9.21 -4.47 5.88
N THR A 31 10.53 -4.66 5.95
CA THR A 31 11.50 -3.73 6.57
C THR A 31 11.29 -3.47 8.06
N VAL A 32 10.52 -4.33 8.76
CA VAL A 32 10.28 -4.22 10.21
C VAL A 32 11.52 -4.61 11.01
N GLY A 33 12.12 -5.77 10.70
CA GLY A 33 13.42 -6.19 11.22
C GLY A 33 13.57 -6.20 12.74
N PHE A 34 12.77 -6.99 13.47
CA PHE A 34 12.84 -7.10 14.94
C PHE A 34 14.21 -7.57 15.47
N GLY A 35 14.98 -8.31 14.67
CA GLY A 35 16.34 -8.74 15.01
C GLY A 35 16.42 -9.92 15.98
N ASP A 36 15.30 -10.59 16.23
CA ASP A 36 15.18 -11.83 17.00
C ASP A 36 15.70 -13.06 16.24
N ILE A 37 15.59 -13.04 14.90
CA ILE A 37 16.22 -14.02 14.00
C ILE A 37 17.15 -13.26 13.05
N THR A 38 18.42 -13.66 12.99
CA THR A 38 19.42 -12.96 12.15
C THR A 38 20.36 -13.92 11.41
N PRO A 39 20.77 -13.58 10.17
CA PRO A 39 21.74 -14.38 9.43
C PRO A 39 23.13 -14.28 10.09
N LYS A 40 23.59 -15.39 10.65
CA LYS A 40 24.91 -15.48 11.29
C LYS A 40 26.05 -15.69 10.30
N THR A 41 25.79 -16.40 9.18
CA THR A 41 26.82 -16.71 8.18
C THR A 41 26.97 -15.61 7.14
N THR A 42 28.20 -15.43 6.63
CA THR A 42 28.50 -14.42 5.59
C THR A 42 27.65 -14.61 4.33
N ILE A 43 27.45 -15.86 3.92
CA ILE A 43 26.63 -16.19 2.75
C ILE A 43 25.17 -15.83 3.00
N ALA A 44 24.61 -16.18 4.16
CA ALA A 44 23.23 -15.82 4.50
C ALA A 44 23.05 -14.30 4.53
N ARG A 45 24.00 -13.55 5.10
CA ARG A 45 23.96 -12.07 5.11
C ARG A 45 23.94 -11.47 3.71
N LEU A 46 24.75 -12.00 2.79
CA LEU A 46 24.76 -11.56 1.40
C LEU A 46 23.42 -11.84 0.72
N VAL A 47 22.90 -13.06 0.87
CA VAL A 47 21.60 -13.43 0.28
C VAL A 47 20.47 -12.57 0.84
N THR A 48 20.41 -12.38 2.16
CA THR A 48 19.42 -11.51 2.83
C THR A 48 19.54 -10.06 2.35
N SER A 49 20.76 -9.54 2.20
CA SER A 49 20.98 -8.18 1.70
C SER A 49 20.46 -8.03 0.27
N CYS A 50 20.78 -8.97 -0.63
CA CYS A 50 20.26 -8.98 -1.99
C CYS A 50 18.73 -9.08 -2.03
N SER A 51 18.12 -9.93 -1.19
CA SER A 51 16.65 -10.08 -1.16
C SER A 51 15.94 -8.81 -0.70
N VAL A 52 16.52 -8.07 0.27
CA VAL A 52 15.96 -6.78 0.72
C VAL A 52 16.03 -5.74 -0.40
N LEU A 53 17.16 -5.64 -1.09
CA LEU A 53 17.31 -4.71 -2.21
C LEU A 53 16.29 -4.99 -3.32
N LEU A 54 16.10 -6.26 -3.68
CA LEU A 54 15.08 -6.65 -4.65
C LEU A 54 13.67 -6.36 -4.14
N GLY A 55 13.36 -6.64 -2.88
CA GLY A 55 12.06 -6.37 -2.27
C GLY A 55 11.69 -4.89 -2.30
N VAL A 56 12.62 -4.03 -1.91
CA VAL A 56 12.42 -2.57 -1.91
C VAL A 56 12.22 -2.01 -3.31
N LEU A 57 12.81 -2.60 -4.35
CA LEU A 57 12.62 -2.16 -5.73
C LEU A 57 11.30 -2.66 -6.33
N LEU A 58 10.94 -3.92 -6.07
CA LEU A 58 9.80 -4.57 -6.72
C LEU A 58 8.47 -4.22 -6.06
N ILE A 59 8.40 -4.19 -4.71
CA ILE A 59 7.13 -3.98 -3.99
C ILE A 59 6.47 -2.64 -4.35
N PRO A 60 7.18 -1.49 -4.35
CA PRO A 60 6.56 -0.21 -4.70
C PRO A 60 6.07 -0.18 -6.15
N ALA A 61 6.81 -0.77 -7.11
CA ALA A 61 6.41 -0.80 -8.51
C ALA A 61 5.06 -1.52 -8.71
N GLN A 62 4.88 -2.66 -8.02
CA GLN A 62 3.61 -3.39 -8.05
C GLN A 62 2.49 -2.62 -7.34
N LEU A 63 2.78 -2.01 -6.19
CA LEU A 63 1.81 -1.19 -5.45
C LEU A 63 1.35 0.04 -6.25
N THR A 64 2.26 0.73 -6.94
CA THR A 64 1.92 1.87 -7.80
C THR A 64 1.04 1.46 -8.97
N SER A 65 1.34 0.32 -9.61
CA SER A 65 0.52 -0.20 -10.72
C SER A 65 -0.90 -0.55 -10.24
N LEU A 66 -1.01 -1.18 -9.08
CA LEU A 66 -2.30 -1.45 -8.44
C LEU A 66 -3.03 -0.14 -8.08
N ALA A 67 -2.35 0.81 -7.44
CA ALA A 67 -2.92 2.11 -7.08
C ALA A 67 -3.44 2.87 -8.32
N ALA A 68 -2.72 2.85 -9.44
CA ALA A 68 -3.16 3.48 -10.68
C ALA A 68 -4.47 2.84 -11.20
N SER A 69 -4.58 1.52 -11.16
CA SER A 69 -5.82 0.83 -11.56
C SER A 69 -7.00 1.16 -10.63
N LEU A 70 -6.75 1.30 -9.33
CA LEU A 70 -7.77 1.72 -8.37
C LEU A 70 -8.19 3.18 -8.58
N MET A 71 -7.25 4.07 -8.89
CA MET A 71 -7.57 5.47 -9.19
C MET A 71 -8.48 5.60 -10.42
N GLN A 72 -8.32 4.76 -11.44
CA GLN A 72 -9.22 4.75 -12.61
C GLN A 72 -10.67 4.38 -12.27
N VAL A 73 -10.90 3.62 -11.20
CA VAL A 73 -12.26 3.27 -10.74
C VAL A 73 -12.88 4.39 -9.92
N VAL A 74 -12.05 5.14 -9.18
CA VAL A 74 -12.51 6.26 -8.34
C VAL A 74 -12.72 7.52 -9.15
N ASP A 75 -11.88 7.75 -10.16
CA ASP A 75 -11.94 8.92 -11.02
C ASP A 75 -12.95 8.67 -12.14
N GLU A 76 -14.24 8.61 -11.78
CA GLU A 76 -15.27 8.96 -12.75
C GLU A 76 -15.18 10.48 -12.92
N PRO A 77 -14.76 11.02 -14.07
CA PRO A 77 -14.78 12.45 -14.29
C PRO A 77 -16.24 12.88 -14.21
N THR A 78 -16.63 13.50 -13.08
CA THR A 78 -17.95 14.09 -12.93
C THR A 78 -18.02 15.32 -13.84
N GLU A 79 -18.21 15.07 -15.13
CA GLU A 79 -18.34 16.10 -16.15
C GLU A 79 -19.70 16.78 -15.96
N TYR A 80 -19.67 18.08 -15.69
CA TYR A 80 -20.85 18.87 -15.35
C TYR A 80 -21.05 19.96 -16.40
N ASN A 81 -22.29 20.20 -16.78
CA ASN A 81 -22.62 21.32 -17.65
C ASN A 81 -22.55 22.63 -16.86
N LEU A 82 -21.58 23.48 -17.26
CA LEU A 82 -21.26 24.77 -16.68
C LEU A 82 -22.17 25.93 -17.13
N GLN A 83 -23.12 25.67 -18.03
CA GLN A 83 -24.04 26.70 -18.52
C GLN A 83 -24.87 27.26 -17.35
N PRO A 84 -24.77 28.59 -17.09
CA PRO A 84 -25.53 29.20 -16.02
C PRO A 84 -27.02 29.21 -16.36
N CYS A 85 -27.82 28.70 -15.43
CA CYS A 85 -29.27 28.73 -15.54
C CYS A 85 -29.78 30.18 -15.63
N LYS A 86 -30.51 30.52 -16.69
CA LYS A 86 -31.04 31.87 -16.94
C LYS A 86 -31.97 32.40 -15.83
N LYS A 87 -32.55 31.51 -15.01
CA LYS A 87 -33.51 31.88 -13.95
C LYS A 87 -32.88 32.04 -12.57
N CYS A 88 -32.07 31.07 -12.13
CA CYS A 88 -31.50 31.05 -10.77
C CYS A 88 -29.97 31.16 -10.74
N ASN A 89 -29.33 31.30 -11.89
CA ASN A 89 -27.88 31.45 -12.06
C ASN A 89 -27.02 30.31 -11.47
N LEU A 90 -27.61 29.11 -11.34
CA LEU A 90 -26.86 27.91 -10.98
C LEU A 90 -26.01 27.47 -12.18
N SER A 91 -24.72 27.22 -11.98
CA SER A 91 -23.80 26.80 -13.06
C SER A 91 -23.37 25.35 -12.97
N ARG A 92 -23.81 24.56 -11.98
CA ARG A 92 -23.46 23.13 -11.88
C ARG A 92 -24.68 22.25 -12.14
N HIS A 93 -24.76 21.72 -13.35
CA HIS A 93 -25.77 20.77 -13.78
C HIS A 93 -25.14 19.45 -14.19
N ASP A 94 -25.87 18.33 -14.03
CA ASP A 94 -25.46 17.04 -14.60
C ASP A 94 -25.43 17.15 -16.13
N ILE A 95 -24.58 16.36 -16.80
CA ILE A 95 -24.31 16.53 -18.24
C ILE A 95 -25.57 16.31 -19.12
N ASP A 96 -26.50 15.50 -18.65
CA ASP A 96 -27.77 15.16 -19.29
C ASP A 96 -28.98 15.91 -18.72
N ALA A 97 -28.74 16.90 -17.85
CA ALA A 97 -29.80 17.67 -17.21
C ALA A 97 -30.56 18.54 -18.24
N ARG A 98 -31.81 18.16 -18.53
CA ARG A 98 -32.74 18.99 -19.33
C ARG A 98 -33.40 20.10 -18.52
N PHE A 99 -33.37 20.00 -17.19
CA PHE A 99 -33.99 20.92 -16.27
C PHE A 99 -33.04 21.26 -15.11
N CYS A 100 -33.11 22.49 -14.63
CA CYS A 100 -32.34 22.93 -13.45
C CYS A 100 -32.87 22.27 -12.18
N LYS A 101 -32.00 21.61 -11.40
CA LYS A 101 -32.35 20.91 -10.15
C LYS A 101 -32.88 21.82 -9.02
N VAL A 102 -32.57 23.11 -9.06
CA VAL A 102 -32.99 24.08 -8.02
C VAL A 102 -34.31 24.75 -8.37
N CYS A 103 -34.49 25.17 -9.62
CA CYS A 103 -35.64 26.02 -10.00
C CYS A 103 -36.58 25.41 -11.04
N GLY A 104 -36.24 24.25 -11.60
CA GLY A 104 -37.05 23.51 -12.57
C GLY A 104 -37.14 24.13 -13.97
N SER A 105 -36.42 25.22 -14.26
CA SER A 105 -36.42 25.80 -15.60
C SER A 105 -35.67 24.89 -16.58
N MET A 106 -36.15 24.84 -17.82
CA MET A 106 -35.47 24.12 -18.90
C MET A 106 -34.08 24.72 -19.14
N LEU A 107 -33.09 23.86 -19.34
CA LEU A 107 -31.74 24.24 -19.75
C LEU A 107 -31.67 24.08 -21.27
N ASP A 108 -31.32 25.15 -21.96
CA ASP A 108 -31.18 25.13 -23.41
C ASP A 108 -29.88 24.36 -23.74
N ALA A 109 -30.00 23.29 -24.53
CA ALA A 109 -28.87 22.44 -24.93
C ALA A 109 -27.80 23.22 -25.70
#